data_AF-A0A7S4GIA6-F1
#
_entry.id   AF-A0A7S4GIA6-F1
#
_cell.length_a   1.000
_cell.length_b   1.000
_cell.length_c   1.000
_cell.angle_alpha   90.00
_cell.angle_beta   90.00
_cell.angle_gamma   90.00
#
_symmetry.space_group_name_H-M   'P 1'
#
loop_
_entity.id
_entity.type
_entity.pdbx_description
1 polymer ?
#
loop_
_entity_poly.entity_id
_entity_poly.type
_entity_poly.pdbx_seq_one_letter_code
_entity_poly.pdbx_strand_id
1 'polypeptide(L)'
;MQWQMFVTGAAATHMVSLSATRGANLFRIPRQDSYIRALVTYVAAFWRTYCGDPAALAALPPDFFYDDPQYRAFLEETKRLVELCEPLRHVWDPPRGGAIGDP
;
A
#
# COMPACT_ATOMS: atom_id res chain seq x y z
N MET A 1 -4.11 -0.40 4.13
CA MET A 1 -3.74 -0.23 5.56
C MET A 1 -4.13 1.13 6.12
N GLN A 2 -3.67 2.25 5.56
CA GLN A 2 -4.07 3.60 6.05
C GLN A 2 -5.59 3.83 6.01
N TRP A 3 -6.28 3.35 4.96
CA TRP A 3 -7.75 3.39 4.88
C TRP A 3 -8.45 2.63 6.02
N GLN A 4 -7.92 1.47 6.39
CA GLN A 4 -8.45 0.69 7.51
C GLN A 4 -8.25 1.45 8.82
N MET A 5 -7.07 2.01 9.05
CA MET A 5 -6.78 2.81 10.25
C MET A 5 -7.63 4.08 10.32
N PHE A 6 -7.95 4.69 9.18
CA PHE A 6 -8.91 5.79 9.11
C PHE A 6 -10.28 5.39 9.65
N VAL A 7 -10.82 4.25 9.18
CA VAL A 7 -12.14 3.74 9.59
C VAL A 7 -12.15 3.26 11.05
N THR A 8 -11.10 2.55 11.49
CA THR A 8 -11.07 1.93 12.82
C THR A 8 -10.54 2.85 13.92
N GLY A 9 -9.96 4.00 13.57
CA GLY A 9 -9.31 4.89 14.53
C GLY A 9 -7.99 4.35 15.09
N ALA A 10 -7.49 3.21 14.59
CA ALA A 10 -6.24 2.61 15.06
C ALA A 10 -5.03 3.51 14.76
N ALA A 11 -4.12 3.64 15.72
CA ALA A 11 -2.89 4.44 15.59
C ALA A 11 -1.77 3.74 14.82
N ALA A 12 -1.84 2.43 14.65
CA ALA A 12 -0.92 1.63 13.87
C ALA A 12 -1.60 0.31 13.46
N THR A 13 -1.04 -0.37 12.47
CA THR A 13 -1.41 -1.74 12.10
C THR A 13 -0.19 -2.61 11.91
N HIS A 14 -0.36 -3.92 12.04
CA HIS A 14 0.66 -4.90 11.72
C HIS A 14 0.38 -5.51 10.35
N MET A 15 1.39 -5.56 9.50
CA MET A 15 1.34 -6.23 8.21
C MET A 15 2.25 -7.44 8.25
N VAL A 16 1.75 -8.57 7.77
CA VAL A 16 2.55 -9.79 7.59
C VAL A 16 2.64 -10.08 6.10
N SER A 17 3.86 -10.10 5.56
CA SER A 17 4.15 -10.60 4.22
C SER A 17 4.62 -12.03 4.34
N LEU A 18 3.80 -12.98 3.87
CA LEU A 18 4.06 -14.42 3.95
C LEU A 18 4.48 -14.97 2.59
N SER A 19 5.51 -15.81 2.59
CA SER A 19 6.01 -16.54 1.43
C SER A 19 6.26 -17.99 1.82
N ALA A 20 5.77 -18.93 1.00
CA ALA A 20 5.97 -20.36 1.23
C ALA A 20 7.45 -20.78 1.19
N THR A 21 8.31 -20.03 0.49
CA THR A 21 9.73 -20.37 0.32
C THR A 21 10.67 -19.44 1.09
N ARG A 22 10.17 -18.31 1.59
CA ARG A 22 10.98 -17.29 2.27
C ARG A 22 10.48 -16.97 3.69
N GLY A 23 9.46 -17.67 4.19
CA GLY A 23 8.89 -17.42 5.51
C GLY A 23 8.06 -16.13 5.57
N ALA A 24 8.05 -15.48 6.74
CA ALA A 24 7.23 -14.31 7.03
C ALA A 24 8.08 -13.06 7.33
N ASN A 25 7.65 -11.90 6.86
CA ASN A 25 8.12 -10.60 7.34
C ASN A 25 6.98 -9.87 8.03
N LEU A 26 7.21 -9.44 9.27
CA LEU A 26 6.29 -8.66 10.06
C LEU A 26 6.74 -7.21 10.09
N PHE A 27 5.81 -6.30 9.81
CA PHE A 27 6.02 -4.86 9.82
C PHE A 27 4.98 -4.19 10.69
N ARG A 28 5.38 -3.14 11.41
CA ARG A 28 4.46 -2.19 12.01
C ARG A 28 4.36 -0.97 11.11
N ILE A 29 3.13 -0.61 10.76
CA ILE A 29 2.82 0.53 9.91
C ILE A 29 2.09 1.55 10.77
N PRO A 30 2.69 2.72 11.08
CA PRO A 30 2.01 3.75 11.84
C PRO A 30 0.89 4.40 11.02
N ARG A 31 -0.13 4.90 11.70
CA ARG A 31 -1.14 5.78 11.10
C ARG A 31 -0.47 7.09 10.69
N GLN A 32 -0.82 7.57 9.50
CA GLN A 32 -0.28 8.80 8.95
C GLN A 32 -1.47 9.64 8.43
N ASP A 33 -1.83 10.69 9.18
CA ASP A 33 -3.01 11.50 8.88
C ASP A 33 -2.86 12.40 7.64
N SER A 34 -1.65 12.89 7.32
CA SER A 34 -1.44 13.64 6.07
C SER A 34 -1.57 12.75 4.84
N TYR A 35 -1.12 11.51 4.90
CA TYR A 35 -1.33 10.49 3.88
C TYR A 35 -2.81 10.17 3.73
N ILE A 36 -3.53 9.95 4.83
CA ILE A 36 -4.98 9.70 4.80
C ILE A 36 -5.71 10.88 4.15
N ARG A 37 -5.35 12.11 4.52
CA ARG A 37 -5.92 13.32 3.93
C ARG A 37 -5.63 13.39 2.42
N ALA A 38 -4.38 13.19 2.01
CA ALA A 38 -3.97 13.17 0.61
C ALA A 38 -4.73 12.09 -0.19
N LEU A 39 -4.85 10.89 0.37
CA LEU A 39 -5.60 9.78 -0.22
C LEU A 39 -7.09 10.12 -0.43
N VAL A 40 -7.77 10.62 0.61
CA VAL A 40 -9.19 11.00 0.53
C VAL A 40 -9.39 12.14 -0.47
N THR A 41 -8.53 13.17 -0.43
CA THR A 41 -8.59 14.29 -1.38
C THR A 41 -8.42 13.83 -2.82
N TYR A 42 -7.42 12.98 -3.08
CA TYR A 42 -7.14 12.45 -4.41
C TYR A 42 -8.28 11.55 -4.92
N VAL A 43 -8.78 10.62 -4.10
CA VAL A 43 -9.90 9.73 -4.48
C VAL A 43 -11.16 10.54 -4.75
N ALA A 44 -11.46 11.57 -3.95
CA ALA A 44 -12.62 12.43 -4.18
C ALA A 44 -12.48 13.28 -5.46
N ALA A 45 -11.28 13.79 -5.75
CA ALA A 45 -11.00 14.49 -7.00
C ALA A 45 -11.16 13.55 -8.20
N PHE A 46 -10.53 12.38 -8.15
CA PHE A 46 -10.63 11.35 -9.17
C PHE A 46 -12.08 10.95 -9.46
N TRP A 47 -12.85 10.65 -8.41
CA TRP A 47 -14.25 10.25 -8.55
C TRP A 47 -15.09 11.31 -9.25
N ARG A 48 -14.96 12.59 -8.84
CA ARG A 48 -15.72 13.69 -9.45
C ARG A 48 -15.37 13.90 -10.92
N THR A 49 -14.11 13.75 -11.28
CA THR A 49 -13.65 14.06 -12.63
C THR A 49 -13.89 12.91 -13.62
N TYR A 50 -13.77 11.65 -13.17
CA TYR A 50 -13.76 10.50 -14.09
C TYR A 50 -14.86 9.49 -13.83
N CYS A 51 -15.28 9.28 -12.58
CA CYS A 51 -16.29 8.27 -12.28
C CYS A 51 -17.73 8.79 -12.43
N GLY A 52 -17.92 10.12 -12.48
CA GLY A 52 -19.21 10.75 -12.75
C GLY A 52 -19.63 10.72 -14.23
N ASP A 53 -18.68 10.48 -15.14
CA ASP A 53 -18.90 10.45 -16.59
C ASP A 53 -18.14 9.26 -17.23
N PRO A 54 -18.84 8.19 -17.63
CA PRO A 54 -18.23 7.03 -18.29
C PRO A 54 -17.45 7.38 -19.57
N ALA A 55 -17.82 8.44 -20.30
CA ALA A 55 -17.10 8.87 -21.49
C ALA A 55 -15.75 9.50 -21.13
N ALA A 56 -15.69 10.28 -20.04
CA ALA A 56 -14.46 10.85 -19.52
C ALA A 56 -13.48 9.77 -19.04
N LEU A 57 -13.99 8.70 -18.42
CA LEU A 57 -13.15 7.56 -18.00
C LEU A 57 -12.58 6.80 -19.20
N ALA A 58 -13.38 6.55 -20.24
CA ALA A 58 -12.94 5.84 -21.43
C ALA A 58 -11.91 6.63 -22.27
N ALA A 59 -11.90 7.96 -22.13
CA ALA A 59 -10.96 8.85 -22.81
C ALA A 59 -9.60 8.98 -22.10
N LEU A 60 -9.40 8.36 -20.93
CA LEU A 60 -8.14 8.47 -20.20
C LEU A 60 -7.00 7.74 -20.94
N PRO A 61 -5.86 8.39 -21.18
CA PRO A 61 -4.69 7.72 -21.72
C PRO A 61 -4.10 6.72 -20.70
N PRO A 62 -3.33 5.71 -21.14
CA PRO A 62 -2.80 4.65 -20.26
C PRO A 62 -1.90 5.17 -19.12
N ASP A 63 -1.27 6.32 -19.31
CA ASP A 63 -0.34 7.00 -18.42
C ASP A 63 -0.93 8.23 -17.72
N PHE A 64 -2.26 8.38 -17.80
CA PHE A 64 -3.02 9.57 -17.38
C PHE A 64 -2.60 10.18 -16.03
N PHE A 65 -2.19 9.37 -15.06
CA PHE A 65 -1.86 9.84 -13.72
C PHE A 65 -0.43 10.37 -13.56
N TYR A 66 0.51 10.03 -14.45
CA TYR A 66 1.93 10.28 -14.19
C TYR A 66 2.28 11.78 -14.17
N ASP A 67 1.54 12.59 -14.91
CA ASP A 67 1.71 14.06 -14.95
C ASP A 67 0.77 14.83 -14.04
N ASP A 68 -0.15 14.17 -13.35
CA ASP A 68 -1.06 14.80 -12.40
C ASP A 68 -0.28 15.26 -11.14
N PRO A 69 -0.24 16.58 -10.82
CA PRO A 69 0.47 17.09 -9.65
C PRO A 69 -0.05 16.54 -8.31
N GLN A 70 -1.36 16.27 -8.20
CA GLN A 70 -1.96 15.68 -7.01
C GLN A 70 -1.56 14.22 -6.86
N TYR A 71 -1.50 13.47 -7.97
CA TYR A 71 -0.99 12.10 -7.95
C TYR A 71 0.48 12.06 -7.53
N ARG A 72 1.32 12.95 -8.08
CA ARG A 72 2.74 13.07 -7.67
C ARG A 72 2.89 13.40 -6.19
N ALA A 73 2.11 14.34 -5.67
CA ALA A 73 2.10 14.65 -4.24
C ALA A 73 1.70 13.45 -3.38
N PHE A 74 0.70 12.67 -3.81
CA PHE A 74 0.30 11.44 -3.15
C PHE A 74 1.41 10.35 -3.20
N LEU A 75 2.17 10.26 -4.30
CA LEU A 75 3.32 9.36 -4.38
C LEU A 75 4.42 9.76 -3.40
N GLU A 76 4.71 11.05 -3.23
CA GLU A 76 5.69 11.50 -2.25
C GLU A 76 5.25 11.18 -0.81
N GLU A 77 3.97 11.36 -0.47
CA GLU A 77 3.43 10.90 0.82
C GLU A 77 3.51 9.37 0.97
N THR A 78 3.36 8.62 -0.13
CA THR A 78 3.52 7.16 -0.14
C THR A 78 4.96 6.75 0.18
N LYS A 79 5.95 7.40 -0.44
CA LYS A 79 7.37 7.15 -0.15
C LYS A 79 7.69 7.47 1.32
N ARG A 80 7.24 8.63 1.80
CA ARG A 80 7.41 9.04 3.20
C ARG A 80 6.77 8.03 4.15
N LEU A 81 5.60 7.48 3.83
CA LEU A 81 4.96 6.47 4.65
C LEU A 81 5.82 5.20 4.76
N VAL A 82 6.47 4.78 3.68
CA VAL A 82 7.34 3.59 3.67
C VAL A 82 8.54 3.80 4.60
N GLU A 83 9.11 5.00 4.67
CA GLU A 83 10.21 5.33 5.59
C GLU A 83 9.80 5.23 7.07
N LEU A 84 8.50 5.35 7.36
CA LEU A 84 7.95 5.23 8.71
C LEU A 84 7.58 3.79 9.07
N CYS A 85 7.62 2.85 8.12
CA CYS A 85 7.34 1.44 8.37
C CYS A 85 8.49 0.82 9.16
N GLU A 86 8.15 0.18 10.27
CA GLU A 86 9.11 -0.45 11.16
C GLU A 86 9.13 -1.96 10.89
N PRO A 87 10.26 -2.53 10.41
CA PRO A 87 10.41 -3.98 10.33
C PRO A 87 10.54 -4.54 11.74
N LEU A 88 9.63 -5.43 12.12
CA LEU A 88 9.62 -6.02 13.46
C LEU A 88 10.41 -7.32 13.50
N ARG A 89 10.13 -8.22 12.56
CA ARG A 89 10.69 -9.58 12.59
C ARG A 89 10.64 -10.24 11.23
N HIS A 90 11.74 -10.93 10.89
CA HIS A 90 11.74 -11.99 9.89
C HIS A 90 11.57 -13.34 10.60
N VAL A 91 10.58 -14.13 10.20
CA VAL A 91 10.38 -15.51 10.63
C VAL A 91 10.68 -16.39 9.44
N TRP A 92 11.88 -16.95 9.40
CA TRP A 92 12.22 -17.92 8.38
C TRP A 92 11.46 -19.22 8.64
N ASP A 93 10.81 -19.79 7.62
CA ASP A 93 10.21 -21.12 7.66
C ASP A 93 11.04 -22.04 6.75
N PRO A 94 11.64 -23.12 7.28
CA PRO A 94 12.28 -24.10 6.42
C PRO A 94 11.29 -24.68 5.44
N PRO A 95 11.71 -25.03 4.22
CA PRO A 95 10.95 -25.95 3.40
C PRO A 95 10.63 -27.19 4.25
N ARG A 96 9.35 -27.40 4.57
CA ARG A 96 8.90 -28.61 5.26
C ARG A 96 8.92 -29.77 4.26
N GLY A 97 10.08 -30.42 4.17
CA GLY A 97 10.38 -31.52 3.25
C GLY A 97 11.32 -31.04 2.14
N GLY A 98 12.59 -31.45 2.05
CA GLY A 98 13.13 -32.74 2.46
C GLY A 98 12.73 -33.82 1.44
N ALA A 99 13.09 -33.63 0.17
CA ALA A 99 13.43 -34.79 -0.64
C ALA A 99 14.72 -35.35 -0.03
N ILE A 100 14.62 -36.54 0.53
CA ILE A 100 15.77 -37.39 0.86
C ILE A 100 16.50 -37.60 -0.47
N GLY A 101 17.68 -36.99 -0.60
CA GLY A 101 18.67 -37.28 -1.61
C GLY A 101 19.99 -37.41 -0.89
N ASP A 102 20.43 -38.65 -0.75
CA ASP A 102 21.65 -39.12 -0.09
C ASP A 102 22.95 -38.44 -0.59
N PRO A 103 24.06 -38.53 0.18
CA PRO A 103 25.29 -37.74 0.03
C PRO A 103 26.00 -37.80 -1.33
#